data_AF-A0A7S1LXP2-F1
#
_entry.id   AF-A0A7S1LXP2-F1
#
_cell.length_a   1.000
_cell.length_b   1.000
_cell.length_c   1.000
_cell.angle_alpha   90.00
_cell.angle_beta   90.00
_cell.angle_gamma   90.00
#
_symmetry.space_group_name_H-M   'P 1'
#
loop_
_entity.id
_entity.type
_entity.pdbx_description
1 polymer ?
#
loop_
_entity_poly.entity_id
_entity_poly.type
_entity_poly.pdbx_seq_one_letter_code
_entity_poly.pdbx_strand_id
1 'polypeptide(L)'
;PFGAFVTIGGGIDALVKSEEFREGVPMQKLAIDTPVKGRVLHVADGKVWVTLRPGSLERIPERTGQIRLASNLDRNLDLSPLQDIPVGEWLDGEVFGILMRAGARVKVMLPGQPEPIVGFLGVNNMADGLVDTVTFGTKVRVRIATIDFEQKIVDFTMKQP
;
A
#
# COMPACT_ATOMS: atom_id res chain seq x y z
N PRO A 1 5.79 -1.67 13.54
CA PRO A 1 5.75 -0.29 14.09
C PRO A 1 4.88 0.61 13.19
N PHE A 2 3.84 1.23 13.76
CA PHE A 2 2.79 1.95 13.01
C PHE A 2 3.15 3.42 12.67
N GLY A 3 4.32 3.91 13.11
CA GLY A 3 4.75 5.28 12.92
C GLY A 3 5.92 5.66 13.83
N ALA A 4 6.24 6.95 13.85
CA ALA A 4 7.20 7.59 14.74
C ALA A 4 6.63 8.93 15.22
N PHE A 5 7.03 9.36 16.42
CA PHE A 5 6.78 10.72 16.88
C PHE A 5 7.93 11.62 16.48
N VAL A 6 7.61 12.82 16.01
CA VAL A 6 8.58 13.88 15.75
C VAL A 6 8.15 15.11 16.51
N THR A 7 9.09 15.72 17.23
CA THR A 7 8.84 17.00 17.89
C THR A 7 8.96 18.11 16.85
N ILE A 8 7.88 18.87 16.69
CA ILE A 8 7.84 20.09 15.88
C ILE A 8 7.89 21.31 16.82
N GLY A 9 8.33 22.46 16.29
CA GLY A 9 8.63 23.66 17.06
C GLY A 9 7.60 23.97 18.16
N GLY A 10 8.09 24.43 19.33
CA GLY A 10 7.25 24.66 20.51
C GLY A 10 7.02 23.41 21.38
N GLY A 11 7.71 22.30 21.13
CA GLY A 11 7.63 21.08 21.95
C GLY A 11 6.38 20.24 21.68
N ILE A 12 5.77 20.38 20.50
CA ILE A 12 4.58 19.63 20.13
C ILE A 12 5.02 18.32 19.47
N ASP A 13 4.50 17.19 19.94
CA ASP A 13 4.75 15.90 19.31
C ASP A 13 3.72 15.63 18.21
N ALA A 14 4.22 15.41 17.00
CA ALA A 14 3.44 15.04 15.83
C ALA A 14 3.63 13.55 15.50
N LEU A 15 2.56 12.88 15.10
CA LEU A 15 2.63 11.50 14.64
C LEU A 15 2.91 11.46 13.14
N VAL A 16 4.05 10.89 12.77
CA VAL A 16 4.34 10.47 11.40
C VAL A 16 3.94 9.00 11.28
N LYS A 17 2.98 8.66 10.42
CA LYS A 17 2.72 7.24 10.12
C LYS A 17 3.85 6.68 9.27
N SER A 18 4.11 5.38 9.37
CA SER A 18 5.14 4.71 8.57
C SER A 18 5.00 4.98 7.07
N GLU A 19 3.76 5.03 6.56
CA GLU A 19 3.41 5.36 5.16
C GLU A 19 3.84 6.77 4.74
N GLU A 20 4.11 7.65 5.70
CA GLU A 20 4.44 9.03 5.46
C GLU A 20 5.94 9.31 5.65
N PHE A 21 6.79 8.27 5.81
CA PHE A 21 8.24 8.46 5.95
C PHE A 21 8.92 8.73 4.61
N ARG A 22 8.56 7.96 3.58
CA ARG A 22 9.08 8.07 2.22
C ARG A 22 8.13 7.39 1.25
N GLU A 23 8.37 7.62 -0.04
CA GLU A 23 7.85 6.76 -1.09
C GLU A 23 8.73 5.50 -1.27
N GLY A 24 8.16 4.44 -1.83
CA GLY A 24 8.85 3.18 -2.13
C GLY A 24 8.86 2.15 -1.00
N VAL A 25 9.42 0.98 -1.33
CA VAL A 25 9.71 -0.15 -0.44
C VAL A 25 11.22 -0.46 -0.43
N PRO A 26 11.75 -1.11 0.63
CA PRO A 26 11.14 -1.31 1.94
C PRO A 26 11.10 0.01 2.72
N MET A 27 10.09 0.23 3.56
CA MET A 27 10.04 1.46 4.36
C MET A 27 11.30 1.60 5.23
N GLN A 28 11.89 2.79 5.21
CA GLN A 28 13.06 3.09 6.01
C GLN A 28 12.67 3.22 7.49
N LYS A 29 13.52 2.77 8.42
CA LYS A 29 13.34 3.14 9.82
C LYS A 29 13.91 4.54 10.03
N LEU A 30 13.16 5.39 10.72
CA LEU A 30 13.71 6.66 11.21
C LEU A 30 14.64 6.36 12.39
N ALA A 31 15.79 7.02 12.40
CA ALA A 31 16.68 7.01 13.55
C ALA A 31 16.17 8.01 14.60
N ILE A 32 16.32 7.64 15.88
CA ILE A 32 15.97 8.51 17.01
C ILE A 32 16.90 9.73 17.00
N ASP A 33 16.39 10.88 17.46
CA ASP A 33 17.12 12.16 17.57
C ASP A 33 17.71 12.69 16.26
N THR A 34 17.23 12.19 15.12
CA THR A 34 17.67 12.66 13.81
C THR A 34 16.74 13.76 13.32
N PRO A 35 17.25 14.96 12.99
CA PRO A 35 16.45 16.02 12.40
C PRO A 35 15.85 15.56 11.06
N VAL A 36 14.54 15.76 10.89
CA VAL A 36 13.83 15.45 9.65
C VAL A 36 13.13 16.69 9.11
N LYS A 37 13.01 16.78 7.78
CA LYS A 37 12.17 17.77 7.12
C LYS A 37 10.81 17.15 6.84
N GLY A 38 9.76 17.80 7.33
CA GLY A 38 8.40 17.33 7.16
C GLY A 38 7.43 18.46 6.81
N ARG A 39 6.23 18.07 6.38
CA ARG A 39 5.11 18.95 6.05
C ARG A 39 3.92 18.56 6.90
N VAL A 40 3.18 19.54 7.40
CA VAL A 40 1.94 19.30 8.14
C VAL A 40 0.85 18.89 7.15
N LEU A 41 0.23 17.73 7.38
CA LEU A 41 -0.89 17.23 6.58
C LEU A 41 -2.22 17.76 7.11
N HIS A 42 -2.41 17.67 8.43
CA HIS A 42 -3.67 17.99 9.07
C HIS A 42 -3.45 18.30 10.55
N VAL A 43 -4.29 19.15 11.11
CA VAL A 43 -4.35 19.47 12.54
C VAL A 43 -5.81 19.35 12.98
N ALA A 44 -6.08 18.46 13.93
CA ALA A 44 -7.40 18.28 14.52
C ALA A 44 -7.30 17.61 15.88
N ASP A 45 -8.23 17.92 16.78
CA ASP A 45 -8.32 17.35 18.12
C ASP A 45 -7.00 17.42 18.91
N GLY A 46 -6.26 18.53 18.76
CA GLY A 46 -4.95 18.74 19.40
C GLY A 46 -3.83 17.84 18.86
N LYS A 47 -4.08 17.09 17.78
CA LYS A 47 -3.10 16.22 17.14
C LYS A 47 -2.61 16.84 15.84
N VAL A 48 -1.33 16.65 15.57
CA VAL A 48 -0.68 17.07 14.33
C VAL A 48 -0.23 15.82 13.57
N TRP A 49 -0.70 15.69 12.33
CA TRP A 49 -0.26 14.67 11.40
C TRP A 49 0.71 15.29 10.41
N VAL A 50 1.83 14.64 10.20
CA VAL A 50 2.91 15.12 9.35
C VAL A 50 3.33 14.07 8.34
N THR A 51 3.93 14.55 7.26
CA THR A 51 4.58 13.72 6.24
C THR A 51 6.02 14.13 6.01
N LEU A 52 6.90 13.16 5.86
CA LEU A 52 8.31 13.33 5.50
C LEU A 52 8.54 13.02 4.01
N ARG A 53 7.51 12.56 3.28
CA ARG A 53 7.65 12.18 1.88
C ARG A 53 8.06 13.36 1.02
N PRO A 54 8.93 13.17 0.02
CA PRO A 54 9.08 14.11 -1.08
C PRO A 54 7.91 13.93 -2.07
N GLY A 55 7.36 15.01 -2.63
CA GLY A 55 6.35 14.94 -3.69
C GLY A 55 4.92 15.32 -3.29
N SER A 56 3.92 14.86 -4.05
CA SER A 56 2.52 15.27 -3.90
C SER A 56 1.92 14.89 -2.53
N LEU A 57 1.10 15.81 -1.99
CA LEU A 57 0.29 15.57 -0.80
C LEU A 57 -1.03 14.86 -1.13
N GLU A 58 -1.41 14.82 -2.41
CA GLU A 58 -2.61 14.13 -2.83
C GLU A 58 -2.54 12.64 -2.45
N ARG A 59 -3.67 12.17 -1.93
CA ARG A 59 -3.91 10.79 -1.60
C ARG A 59 -5.17 10.42 -2.34
N ILE A 60 -5.14 9.32 -3.11
CA ILE A 60 -6.38 8.73 -3.58
C ILE A 60 -7.25 8.45 -2.33
N PRO A 61 -8.52 8.88 -2.32
CA PRO A 61 -9.37 8.86 -1.13
C PRO A 61 -9.71 7.43 -0.73
N GLU A 62 -8.83 6.79 0.01
CA GLU A 62 -9.13 5.51 0.69
C GLU A 62 -9.28 5.66 2.20
N ARG A 63 -9.09 6.88 2.74
CA ARG A 63 -9.13 7.10 4.18
C ARG A 63 -10.52 7.25 4.79
N THR A 64 -11.58 7.28 3.99
CA THR A 64 -12.93 7.57 4.48
C THR A 64 -13.76 6.30 4.73
N GLY A 65 -13.17 5.18 5.14
CA GLY A 65 -13.94 4.02 5.61
C GLY A 65 -15.01 3.46 4.64
N GLN A 66 -14.98 3.87 3.38
CA GLN A 66 -16.04 3.62 2.39
C GLN A 66 -15.67 2.54 1.40
N ILE A 67 -14.39 2.26 1.20
CA ILE A 67 -13.99 1.05 0.49
C ILE A 67 -13.84 -0.03 1.55
N ARG A 68 -14.87 -0.88 1.67
CA ARG A 68 -14.69 -2.22 2.22
C ARG A 68 -13.77 -2.96 1.25
N LEU A 69 -12.48 -2.68 1.34
CA LEU A 69 -11.47 -3.46 0.68
C LEU A 69 -11.55 -4.81 1.37
N ALA A 70 -12.01 -5.83 0.63
CA ALA A 70 -11.96 -7.22 1.05
C ALA A 70 -10.47 -7.59 1.18
N SER A 71 -9.88 -7.19 2.31
CA SER A 71 -8.51 -7.51 2.65
C SER A 71 -8.40 -9.01 2.89
N ASN A 72 -7.20 -9.56 2.89
CA ASN A 72 -6.97 -10.98 3.24
C ASN A 72 -7.44 -11.34 4.68
N LEU A 73 -7.95 -10.38 5.45
CA LEU A 73 -8.60 -10.57 6.75
C LEU A 73 -10.13 -10.72 6.64
N ASP A 74 -10.71 -10.36 5.50
CA ASP A 74 -12.12 -10.57 5.21
C ASP A 74 -12.33 -12.02 4.79
N ARG A 75 -12.73 -12.84 5.78
CA ARG A 75 -13.06 -14.25 5.54
C ARG A 75 -14.23 -14.44 4.57
N ASN A 76 -14.93 -13.37 4.19
CA ASN A 76 -16.01 -13.43 3.19
C ASN A 76 -15.56 -13.06 1.78
N LEU A 77 -14.28 -12.74 1.55
CA LEU A 77 -13.75 -12.47 0.21
C LEU A 77 -14.05 -13.66 -0.72
N ASP A 78 -14.74 -13.41 -1.83
CA ASP A 78 -15.01 -14.41 -2.85
C ASP A 78 -13.89 -14.39 -3.89
N LEU A 79 -13.13 -15.48 -3.98
CA LEU A 79 -12.05 -15.66 -4.95
C LEU A 79 -12.48 -16.50 -6.16
N SER A 80 -13.72 -17.01 -6.19
CA SER A 80 -14.26 -17.75 -7.33
C SER A 80 -14.04 -17.05 -8.68
N PRO A 81 -14.12 -15.70 -8.80
CA PRO A 81 -13.88 -14.99 -10.06
C PRO A 81 -12.46 -15.14 -10.62
N LEU A 82 -11.49 -15.48 -9.78
CA LEU A 82 -10.11 -15.72 -10.21
C LEU A 82 -9.90 -17.11 -10.80
N GLN A 83 -10.83 -18.06 -10.59
CA GLN A 83 -10.71 -19.42 -11.13
C GLN A 83 -10.76 -19.45 -12.65
N ASP A 84 -11.50 -18.50 -13.23
CA ASP A 84 -11.69 -18.40 -14.68
C ASP A 84 -10.61 -17.56 -15.36
N ILE A 85 -9.69 -16.94 -14.60
CA ILE A 85 -8.61 -16.12 -15.16
C ILE A 85 -7.44 -17.04 -15.57
N PRO A 86 -7.06 -17.05 -16.87
CA PRO A 86 -5.88 -17.78 -17.34
C PRO A 86 -4.63 -17.45 -16.54
N VAL A 87 -3.89 -18.49 -16.15
CA VAL A 87 -2.57 -18.35 -15.55
C VAL A 87 -1.66 -17.59 -16.52
N GLY A 88 -1.27 -16.37 -16.16
CA GLY A 88 -0.46 -15.49 -17.01
C GLY A 88 -1.19 -14.28 -17.58
N GLU A 89 -2.51 -14.16 -17.39
CA GLU A 89 -3.24 -12.95 -17.79
C GLU A 89 -2.80 -11.74 -16.96
N TRP A 90 -2.60 -10.63 -17.67
CA TRP A 90 -2.21 -9.36 -17.08
C TRP A 90 -3.44 -8.55 -16.70
N LEU A 91 -3.53 -8.22 -15.43
CA LEU A 91 -4.58 -7.45 -14.80
C LEU A 91 -4.06 -6.05 -14.44
N ASP A 92 -4.91 -5.04 -14.62
CA ASP A 92 -4.62 -3.69 -14.19
C ASP A 92 -4.98 -3.51 -12.72
N GLY A 93 -3.99 -3.09 -11.94
CA GLY A 93 -4.09 -2.90 -10.51
C GLY A 93 -3.64 -1.52 -10.06
N GLU A 94 -3.93 -1.23 -8.80
CA GLU A 94 -3.51 -0.01 -8.14
C GLU A 94 -2.92 -0.35 -6.77
N VAL A 95 -1.74 0.18 -6.50
CA VAL A 95 -1.11 0.03 -5.19
C VAL A 95 -1.86 0.86 -4.18
N PHE A 96 -2.34 0.23 -3.13
CA PHE A 96 -3.14 0.89 -2.10
C PHE A 96 -2.57 0.66 -0.68
N GLY A 97 -1.56 -0.19 -0.57
CA GLY A 97 -0.84 -0.43 0.68
C GLY A 97 0.64 -0.67 0.43
N ILE A 98 1.49 -0.19 1.33
CA ILE A 98 2.93 -0.45 1.32
C ILE A 98 3.33 -1.13 2.63
N LEU A 99 4.00 -2.29 2.54
CA LEU A 99 4.41 -3.09 3.68
C LEU A 99 5.91 -2.97 3.92
N MET A 100 6.28 -2.69 5.18
CA MET A 100 7.60 -2.21 5.63
C MET A 100 8.82 -2.99 5.10
N ARG A 101 8.68 -4.26 4.71
CA ARG A 101 9.76 -5.11 4.16
C ARG A 101 9.30 -6.14 3.12
N ALA A 102 8.00 -6.18 2.86
CA ALA A 102 7.40 -7.33 2.20
C ALA A 102 7.08 -6.99 0.74
N GLY A 103 6.55 -5.79 0.48
CA GLY A 103 6.08 -5.41 -0.84
C GLY A 103 4.90 -4.44 -0.75
N ALA A 104 3.99 -4.53 -1.71
CA ALA A 104 2.82 -3.68 -1.81
C ALA A 104 1.53 -4.53 -1.76
N ARG A 105 0.44 -3.92 -1.29
CA ARG A 105 -0.91 -4.43 -1.52
C ARG A 105 -1.47 -3.74 -2.76
N VAL A 106 -2.00 -4.56 -3.66
CA VAL A 106 -2.55 -4.13 -4.93
C VAL A 106 -4.02 -4.51 -4.96
N LYS A 107 -4.87 -3.57 -5.35
CA LYS A 107 -6.27 -3.82 -5.64
C LYS A 107 -6.43 -3.94 -7.14
N VAL A 108 -7.17 -4.95 -7.59
CA VAL A 108 -7.43 -5.23 -9.00
C VAL A 108 -8.94 -5.22 -9.19
N MET A 109 -9.41 -4.45 -10.18
CA MET A 109 -10.81 -4.48 -10.60
C MET A 109 -10.95 -5.54 -11.69
N LEU A 110 -11.74 -6.58 -11.42
CA LEU A 110 -12.07 -7.58 -12.43
C LEU A 110 -13.30 -7.14 -13.23
N PRO A 111 -13.35 -7.45 -14.55
CA PRO A 111 -14.55 -7.23 -15.34
C PRO A 111 -15.76 -7.95 -14.74
N GLY A 112 -16.88 -7.23 -14.58
CA GLY A 112 -18.13 -7.79 -14.05
C GLY A 112 -18.19 -7.96 -12.53
N GLN A 113 -17.14 -7.57 -11.80
CA GLN A 113 -17.11 -7.59 -10.33
C GLN A 113 -17.33 -6.18 -9.76
N PRO A 114 -18.25 -6.02 -8.78
CA PRO A 114 -18.46 -4.73 -8.12
C PRO A 114 -17.33 -4.39 -7.13
N GLU A 115 -16.68 -5.41 -6.56
CA GLU A 115 -15.66 -5.25 -5.53
C GLU A 115 -14.26 -5.56 -6.07
N PRO A 116 -13.24 -4.76 -5.70
CA PRO A 116 -11.87 -5.06 -6.06
C PRO A 116 -11.34 -6.27 -5.28
N ILE A 117 -10.51 -7.07 -5.94
CA ILE A 117 -9.72 -8.10 -5.28
C ILE A 117 -8.42 -7.49 -4.77
N VAL A 118 -8.10 -7.77 -3.52
CA VAL A 118 -6.84 -7.39 -2.91
C VAL A 118 -5.88 -8.55 -2.94
N GLY A 119 -4.66 -8.29 -3.39
CA GLY A 119 -3.57 -9.25 -3.32
C GLY A 119 -2.25 -8.59 -2.94
N PHE A 120 -1.26 -9.43 -2.71
CA PHE A 120 0.05 -9.02 -2.27
C PHE A 120 1.07 -9.11 -3.41
N LEU A 121 1.73 -7.99 -3.71
CA LEU A 121 2.84 -7.93 -4.65
C LEU A 121 4.14 -7.87 -3.86
N GLY A 122 4.80 -9.02 -3.69
CA GLY A 122 6.07 -9.12 -2.98
C GLY A 122 7.20 -8.36 -3.69
N VAL A 123 8.19 -7.85 -2.92
CA VAL A 123 9.35 -7.12 -3.49
C VAL A 123 10.08 -7.91 -4.57
N ASN A 124 10.21 -9.23 -4.38
CA ASN A 124 10.87 -10.11 -5.35
C ASN A 124 10.03 -10.37 -6.61
N ASN A 125 8.78 -9.91 -6.64
CA ASN A 125 7.85 -10.06 -7.74
C ASN A 125 7.54 -8.72 -8.43
N MET A 126 8.10 -7.61 -7.94
CA MET A 126 8.00 -6.31 -8.60
C MET A 126 8.94 -6.22 -9.81
N ALA A 127 8.62 -5.33 -10.74
CA ALA A 127 9.54 -4.94 -11.79
C ALA A 127 10.74 -4.17 -11.20
N ASP A 128 11.90 -4.27 -11.86
CA ASP A 128 13.11 -3.57 -11.44
C ASP A 128 12.89 -2.05 -11.36
N GLY A 129 13.38 -1.41 -10.30
CA GLY A 129 13.22 0.03 -10.05
C GLY A 129 11.85 0.49 -9.54
N LEU A 130 10.80 -0.34 -9.67
CA LEU A 130 9.50 -0.02 -9.07
C LEU A 130 9.56 -0.05 -7.54
N VAL A 131 10.38 -0.95 -6.98
CA VAL A 131 10.64 -1.08 -5.55
C VAL A 131 10.97 0.29 -4.92
N ASP A 132 11.80 1.10 -5.56
CA ASP A 132 12.25 2.39 -5.01
C ASP A 132 11.25 3.52 -5.19
N THR A 133 10.33 3.38 -6.14
CA THR A 133 9.46 4.47 -6.62
C THR A 133 7.97 4.23 -6.35
N VAL A 134 7.58 3.02 -5.92
CA VAL A 134 6.18 2.66 -5.72
C VAL A 134 5.55 3.52 -4.63
N THR A 135 4.42 4.13 -4.98
CA THR A 135 3.64 5.01 -4.09
C THR A 135 2.20 4.52 -3.99
N PHE A 136 1.45 5.05 -3.03
CA PHE A 136 0.00 4.86 -3.01
C PHE A 136 -0.63 5.45 -4.27
N GLY A 137 -1.57 4.71 -4.86
CA GLY A 137 -2.23 5.04 -6.11
C GLY A 137 -1.44 4.69 -7.36
N THR A 138 -0.22 4.15 -7.24
CA THR A 138 0.57 3.74 -8.40
C THR A 138 -0.20 2.70 -9.20
N LYS A 139 -0.47 3.00 -10.48
CA LYS A 139 -1.05 2.04 -11.41
C LYS A 139 0.02 1.02 -11.77
N VAL A 140 -0.31 -0.25 -11.62
CA VAL A 140 0.59 -1.37 -11.88
C VAL A 140 -0.14 -2.38 -12.77
N ARG A 141 0.62 -3.09 -13.59
CA ARG A 141 0.12 -4.23 -14.34
C ARG A 141 0.68 -5.49 -13.70
N VAL A 142 -0.18 -6.36 -13.24
CA VAL A 142 0.18 -7.56 -12.46
C VAL A 142 -0.48 -8.79 -13.05
N ARG A 143 0.10 -9.95 -12.82
CA ARG A 143 -0.57 -11.23 -13.04
C ARG A 143 -0.64 -12.01 -11.74
N ILE A 144 -1.51 -13.01 -11.71
CA ILE A 144 -1.63 -13.92 -10.58
C ILE A 144 -0.38 -14.81 -10.56
N ALA A 145 0.34 -14.81 -9.44
CA ALA A 145 1.46 -15.72 -9.19
C ALA A 145 0.95 -17.01 -8.53
N THR A 146 0.20 -16.86 -7.44
CA THR A 146 -0.39 -17.94 -6.66
C THR A 146 -1.72 -17.52 -6.07
N ILE A 147 -2.64 -18.48 -5.94
CA ILE A 147 -3.90 -18.32 -5.21
C ILE A 147 -3.97 -19.43 -4.18
N ASP A 148 -4.23 -19.06 -2.93
CA ASP A 148 -4.65 -19.97 -1.87
C ASP A 148 -6.13 -19.72 -1.59
N PHE A 149 -6.99 -20.61 -2.08
CA PHE A 149 -8.45 -20.51 -1.90
C PHE A 149 -8.88 -20.80 -0.46
N GLU A 150 -8.12 -21.60 0.30
CA GLU A 150 -8.44 -21.92 1.69
C GLU A 150 -8.17 -20.73 2.59
N GLN A 151 -6.99 -20.11 2.43
CA GLN A 151 -6.59 -18.95 3.21
C GLN A 151 -7.07 -17.62 2.63
N LYS A 152 -7.66 -17.65 1.43
CA LYS A 152 -8.10 -16.48 0.66
C LYS A 152 -6.97 -15.47 0.42
N ILE A 153 -5.81 -16.00 0.02
CA ILE A 153 -4.62 -15.22 -0.28
C ILE A 153 -4.37 -15.23 -1.77
N VAL A 154 -4.10 -14.05 -2.32
CA VAL A 154 -3.69 -13.87 -3.71
C VAL A 154 -2.34 -13.18 -3.72
N ASP A 155 -1.36 -13.82 -4.34
CA ASP A 155 -0.06 -13.20 -4.61
C ASP A 155 0.02 -12.80 -6.07
N PHE A 156 0.50 -11.58 -6.30
CA PHE A 156 0.70 -11.01 -7.61
C PHE A 156 2.18 -10.99 -8.00
N THR A 157 2.43 -10.96 -9.30
CA THR A 157 3.75 -10.76 -9.87
C THR A 157 3.72 -9.87 -11.11
N MET A 158 4.82 -9.15 -11.31
CA MET A 158 5.12 -8.35 -12.50
C MET A 158 6.20 -9.00 -13.37
N LYS A 159 6.67 -10.20 -12.99
CA LYS A 159 7.67 -10.93 -13.76
C LYS A 159 7.03 -11.69 -14.91
N GLN A 160 7.77 -11.82 -16.01
CA GLN A 160 7.39 -12.69 -17.13
C GLN A 160 7.30 -14.16 -16.66
N PRO A 161 6.47 -14.99 -17.32
CA PRO A 161 6.39 -16.44 -17.09
C PRO A 161 7.73 -17.15 -17.15
#